data_AF-H5SDA8-F1
#
_entry.id   AF-H5SDA8-F1
#
_cell.length_a   1.000
_cell.length_b   1.000
_cell.length_c   1.000
_cell.angle_alpha   90.00
_cell.angle_beta   90.00
_cell.angle_gamma   90.00
#
_symmetry.space_group_name_H-M   'P 1'
#
loop_
_entity.id
_entity.type
_entity.pdbx_description
1 polymer ?
#
loop_
_entity_poly.entity_id
_entity_poly.type
_entity_poly.pdbx_seq_one_letter_code
_entity_poly.pdbx_strand_id
1 'polypeptide(L)'
;MRTWKTPITVTLHAVVARMSREASRMISPRRRGAMTLLLLILPLLFTRAGIEGPLVASSAVQRIPPIGIRAQTPIPCSLTPNTGLPGDTFSATISLGPHALLSPLMMTMNPAEMQAATSLSFSPIGVQAFVIQTTYTQTQQVIYTSLLTLLPTASPGRRDLAITIQPPGRMPVGFICPRAFAIETPEERVQRANQRFREEVADALRDMGQQMGVPVGTDDFVASFDDDPPLVVNARIAGAEALPIEELARGADVLFVFLRVPQGSGLPSGFYVIRVSQEAGRWRAQFRDARGRIALETPMDVEIRETEQEAQKPKYKLTTKGKLIPPTLIVDWHKKDKKIEVDAQIEIPLGTGGPDGTPLPPAGQAIVRATETFLSAARDSIAAGAKLTKADAARTIGAASTEETVIVWTYINGVERASIEELARGRPTIFVIAGDKIWLSRIRRDANGQWFTTNQFPTGESVTVPVEVSASGVSTMAPILLTDNEPDDLSPTLVTPAGITIKQKSWCTRCNCCENCCGT
;
A
#
# COMPACT_ATOMS: atom_id res chain seq x y z
N MET A 1 -6.08 -32.68 -50.84
CA MET A 1 -4.61 -32.73 -51.01
C MET A 1 -4.02 -31.35 -50.75
N ARG A 2 -3.46 -31.14 -49.56
CA ARG A 2 -2.63 -29.98 -49.21
C ARG A 2 -1.47 -30.51 -48.36
N THR A 3 -0.28 -30.10 -48.75
CA THR A 3 1.02 -30.62 -48.30
C THR A 3 1.33 -30.20 -46.87
N TRP A 4 1.75 -31.18 -46.08
CA TRP A 4 2.30 -31.02 -44.74
C TRP A 4 3.75 -30.50 -44.83
N LYS A 5 4.12 -29.56 -43.97
CA LYS A 5 5.52 -29.24 -43.66
C LYS A 5 5.90 -29.90 -42.32
N THR A 6 6.72 -30.95 -42.41
CA THR A 6 8.07 -31.02 -41.81
C THR A 6 8.39 -30.32 -40.48
N PRO A 7 8.61 -30.97 -39.31
CA PRO A 7 9.10 -30.30 -38.11
C PRO A 7 10.62 -30.09 -38.16
N ILE A 8 11.10 -29.01 -37.55
CA ILE A 8 12.52 -28.77 -37.28
C ILE A 8 12.88 -29.51 -35.99
N THR A 9 13.73 -30.52 -36.13
CA THR A 9 14.44 -31.21 -35.05
C THR A 9 15.71 -30.43 -34.74
N VAL A 10 15.96 -30.07 -33.48
CA VAL A 10 17.32 -29.76 -33.00
C VAL A 10 17.62 -30.64 -31.81
N THR A 11 18.67 -31.43 -31.99
CA THR A 11 19.19 -32.48 -31.14
C THR A 11 19.91 -31.93 -29.91
N LEU A 12 19.55 -32.47 -28.75
CA LEU A 12 20.39 -32.57 -27.55
C LEU A 12 21.75 -33.17 -27.95
N HIS A 13 22.87 -32.49 -27.71
CA HIS A 13 24.23 -33.01 -27.42
C HIS A 13 25.22 -31.82 -27.42
N ALA A 14 25.49 -31.23 -26.24
CA ALA A 14 26.78 -30.58 -25.88
C ALA A 14 26.69 -29.63 -24.66
N VAL A 15 26.40 -30.11 -23.44
CA VAL A 15 26.80 -29.42 -22.18
C VAL A 15 27.14 -30.43 -21.06
N VAL A 16 27.77 -31.56 -21.41
CA VAL A 16 28.26 -32.58 -20.44
C VAL A 16 29.78 -32.52 -20.24
N ALA A 17 30.46 -31.48 -20.70
CA ALA A 17 31.92 -31.37 -20.60
C ALA A 17 32.40 -30.01 -20.10
N ARG A 18 32.01 -29.61 -18.88
CA ARG A 18 32.80 -28.63 -18.09
C ARG A 18 32.60 -28.65 -16.57
N MET A 19 32.03 -29.71 -15.99
CA MET A 19 31.93 -29.91 -14.52
C MET A 19 32.98 -30.88 -13.95
N SER A 20 34.23 -30.87 -14.44
CA SER A 20 35.26 -31.80 -13.94
C SER A 20 36.66 -31.19 -13.85
N ARG A 21 36.79 -29.99 -13.28
CA ARG A 21 38.09 -29.52 -12.75
C ARG A 21 37.87 -28.34 -11.80
N GLU A 22 38.53 -28.41 -10.64
CA GLU A 22 38.63 -27.38 -9.58
C GLU A 22 37.77 -27.52 -8.32
N ALA A 23 37.35 -28.74 -7.99
CA ALA A 23 37.25 -29.18 -6.59
C ALA A 23 38.53 -29.96 -6.22
N SER A 24 39.66 -29.27 -6.11
CA SER A 24 40.92 -29.81 -5.55
C SER A 24 41.92 -28.68 -5.26
N ARG A 25 41.82 -28.05 -4.08
CA ARG A 25 42.95 -27.54 -3.27
C ARG A 25 42.42 -26.87 -2.00
N MET A 26 42.37 -27.67 -0.92
CA MET A 26 42.53 -27.13 0.43
C MET A 26 44.02 -26.84 0.67
N ILE A 27 44.32 -25.75 1.40
CA ILE A 27 45.17 -25.70 2.62
C ILE A 27 45.42 -24.21 2.99
N SER A 28 45.13 -23.89 4.26
CA SER A 28 45.27 -22.63 5.01
C SER A 28 46.73 -22.13 5.24
N PRO A 29 47.07 -21.21 6.19
CA PRO A 29 46.62 -19.85 6.54
C PRO A 29 47.83 -18.84 6.64
N ARG A 30 47.59 -17.61 7.15
CA ARG A 30 48.53 -16.60 7.75
C ARG A 30 49.20 -15.52 6.85
N ARG A 31 48.89 -14.24 7.15
CA ARG A 31 49.76 -13.10 7.60
C ARG A 31 49.05 -11.77 7.28
N ARG A 32 48.63 -10.96 8.27
CA ARG A 32 49.34 -9.86 8.98
C ARG A 32 49.96 -8.76 8.09
N GLY A 33 49.52 -7.52 8.34
CA GLY A 33 50.14 -6.23 7.94
C GLY A 33 49.06 -5.27 7.41
N ALA A 34 48.59 -4.24 8.14
CA ALA A 34 49.23 -2.92 8.35
C ALA A 34 49.50 -2.21 6.99
N MET A 35 49.23 -0.94 6.72
CA MET A 35 49.00 0.26 7.52
C MET A 35 48.70 1.43 6.54
N THR A 36 47.99 2.46 7.02
CA THR A 36 48.10 3.90 6.66
C THR A 36 47.70 4.47 5.28
N LEU A 37 46.82 5.50 5.40
CA LEU A 37 46.88 6.85 4.83
C LEU A 37 47.01 7.04 3.30
N LEU A 38 46.01 7.68 2.70
CA LEU A 38 46.22 8.96 2.02
C LEU A 38 44.92 9.77 1.90
N LEU A 39 44.98 10.98 2.43
CA LEU A 39 44.02 12.08 2.29
C LEU A 39 44.45 12.96 1.10
N LEU A 40 43.45 13.63 0.49
CA LEU A 40 43.50 14.89 -0.28
C LEU A 40 43.79 14.86 -1.79
N ILE A 41 43.18 15.87 -2.45
CA ILE A 41 43.20 16.31 -3.88
C ILE A 41 42.01 15.74 -4.68
N LEU A 42 41.02 16.46 -5.21
CA LEU A 42 40.74 17.90 -5.38
C LEU A 42 39.24 18.05 -5.77
N PRO A 43 38.54 19.14 -5.38
CA PRO A 43 37.22 19.50 -5.92
C PRO A 43 37.36 20.55 -7.04
N LEU A 44 36.95 20.24 -8.27
CA LEU A 44 36.79 21.24 -9.33
C LEU A 44 35.68 20.80 -10.28
N LEU A 45 34.60 21.60 -10.34
CA LEU A 45 33.80 21.96 -11.53
C LEU A 45 32.36 22.32 -11.11
N PHE A 46 32.17 23.53 -10.59
CA PHE A 46 30.93 24.29 -10.78
C PHE A 46 31.29 25.77 -10.91
N THR A 47 31.34 26.26 -12.14
CA THR A 47 31.32 27.69 -12.45
C THR A 47 29.96 28.09 -12.99
N ARG A 48 29.41 29.12 -12.36
CA ARG A 48 28.20 29.89 -12.66
C ARG A 48 28.16 30.46 -14.08
N ALA A 49 26.94 30.55 -14.61
CA ALA A 49 26.35 31.78 -15.17
C ALA A 49 24.85 31.74 -14.75
N GLY A 50 24.18 32.75 -14.20
CA GLY A 50 24.37 34.19 -14.26
C GLY A 50 23.09 34.81 -14.83
N ILE A 51 22.03 34.93 -14.03
CA ILE A 51 20.86 35.79 -14.34
C ILE A 51 20.45 36.47 -13.03
N GLU A 52 20.70 37.78 -12.96
CA GLU A 52 20.24 38.69 -11.91
C GLU A 52 18.77 39.03 -12.14
N GLY A 53 17.96 38.89 -11.08
CA GLY A 53 16.58 39.38 -11.00
C GLY A 53 16.34 39.89 -9.57
N PRO A 54 15.47 40.89 -9.39
CA PRO A 54 15.46 41.72 -8.19
C PRO A 54 15.04 40.97 -6.93
N LEU A 55 15.78 41.22 -5.85
CA LEU A 55 15.53 40.75 -4.50
C LEU A 55 14.15 41.23 -4.01
N VAL A 56 13.17 40.32 -4.03
CA VAL A 56 11.97 40.45 -3.21
C VAL A 56 12.38 40.13 -1.77
N ALA A 57 12.15 41.09 -0.87
CA ALA A 57 12.47 40.99 0.54
C ALA A 57 11.83 39.73 1.16
N SER A 58 12.68 38.81 1.60
CA SER A 58 12.29 37.68 2.45
C SER A 58 11.74 38.23 3.76
N SER A 59 10.47 37.93 4.04
CA SER A 59 9.84 38.15 5.34
C SER A 59 10.71 37.55 6.44
N ALA A 60 11.13 38.40 7.37
CA ALA A 60 11.96 38.03 8.50
C ALA A 60 11.40 36.80 9.23
N VAL A 61 12.17 35.71 9.21
CA VAL A 61 12.05 34.63 10.19
C VAL A 61 12.23 35.28 11.56
N GLN A 62 11.14 35.50 12.29
CA GLN A 62 11.17 35.90 13.70
C GLN A 62 11.91 34.79 14.47
N ARG A 63 13.21 35.00 14.71
CA ARG A 63 13.92 34.29 15.76
C ARG A 63 13.28 34.72 17.07
N ILE A 64 12.55 33.79 17.69
CA ILE A 64 12.02 33.95 19.04
C ILE A 64 13.24 34.22 19.95
N PRO A 65 13.32 35.39 20.63
CA PRO A 65 14.40 35.63 21.58
C PRO A 65 14.31 34.61 22.72
N PRO A 66 15.43 34.20 23.35
CA PRO A 66 15.39 33.34 24.53
C PRO A 66 14.71 34.13 25.66
N ILE A 67 13.39 33.98 25.78
CA ILE A 67 12.61 34.48 26.90
C ILE A 67 13.12 33.71 28.13
N GLY A 68 13.44 34.44 29.20
CA GLY A 68 13.83 33.87 30.50
C GLY A 68 12.67 33.11 31.16
N ILE A 69 12.26 31.99 30.58
CA ILE A 69 11.23 31.10 31.09
C ILE A 69 11.84 30.37 32.28
N ARG A 70 11.34 30.63 33.50
CA ARG A 70 11.60 29.77 34.66
C ARG A 70 11.14 28.35 34.31
N ALA A 71 12.05 27.40 34.50
CA ALA A 71 11.88 25.93 34.45
C ALA A 71 10.54 25.46 33.86
N GLN A 72 10.57 24.99 32.62
CA GLN A 72 9.42 24.32 32.01
C GLN A 72 9.03 23.11 32.86
N THR A 73 7.87 23.18 33.53
CA THR A 73 7.38 22.09 34.36
C THR A 73 6.59 21.11 33.51
N PRO A 74 6.90 19.79 33.55
CA PRO A 74 6.07 18.78 32.93
C PRO A 74 4.67 18.83 33.55
N ILE A 75 3.63 18.82 32.72
CA ILE A 75 2.24 18.76 33.16
C ILE A 75 1.57 17.51 32.57
N PRO A 76 0.79 16.76 33.36
CA PRO A 76 -0.06 15.71 32.79
C PRO A 76 -1.01 16.35 31.79
N CYS A 77 -0.97 15.86 30.56
CA CYS A 77 -1.77 16.39 29.49
C CYS A 77 -2.32 15.26 28.64
N SER A 78 -3.43 15.53 27.98
CA SER A 78 -3.94 14.69 26.90
C SER A 78 -4.34 15.57 25.74
N LEU A 79 -4.06 15.10 24.53
CA LEU A 79 -4.49 15.72 23.30
C LEU A 79 -5.36 14.71 22.57
N THR A 80 -6.62 15.07 22.38
CA THR A 80 -7.56 14.26 21.61
C THR A 80 -7.87 14.99 20.31
N PRO A 81 -7.42 14.49 19.14
CA PRO A 81 -7.81 15.08 17.87
C PRO A 81 -9.30 14.89 17.65
N ASN A 82 -10.01 15.97 17.35
CA ASN A 82 -11.39 15.96 16.91
C ASN A 82 -11.36 15.87 15.38
N THR A 83 -11.95 14.81 14.81
CA THR A 83 -12.06 14.63 13.36
C THR A 83 -13.10 15.61 12.79
N GLY A 84 -12.83 16.20 11.61
CA GLY A 84 -13.85 16.99 10.91
C GLY A 84 -13.35 18.17 10.07
N LEU A 85 -12.04 18.43 10.03
CA LEU A 85 -11.48 19.49 9.19
C LEU A 85 -10.68 18.89 8.02
N PRO A 86 -10.75 19.48 6.81
CA PRO A 86 -10.04 19.00 5.65
C PRO A 86 -8.53 19.28 5.75
N GLY A 87 -7.71 18.29 5.36
CA GLY A 87 -6.27 18.46 5.11
C GLY A 87 -5.39 18.43 6.36
N ASP A 88 -4.37 19.29 6.38
CA ASP A 88 -3.35 19.36 7.44
C ASP A 88 -3.82 20.08 8.71
N THR A 89 -5.08 20.49 8.76
CA THR A 89 -5.68 21.17 9.91
C THR A 89 -6.68 20.27 10.61
N PHE A 90 -6.57 20.17 11.94
CA PHE A 90 -7.50 19.42 12.77
C PHE A 90 -7.81 20.18 14.06
N SER A 91 -9.02 19.99 14.59
CA SER A 91 -9.34 20.47 15.92
C SER A 91 -8.75 19.50 16.94
N ALA A 92 -8.29 19.99 18.07
CA ALA A 92 -7.84 19.14 19.17
C ALA A 92 -8.28 19.71 20.52
N THR A 93 -8.67 18.81 21.41
CA THR A 93 -8.91 19.13 22.81
C THR A 93 -7.64 18.83 23.59
N ILE A 94 -7.07 19.85 24.23
CA ILE A 94 -5.87 19.77 25.08
C ILE A 94 -6.34 19.94 26.51
N SER A 95 -6.32 18.85 27.28
CA SER A 95 -6.62 18.91 28.71
C SER A 95 -5.33 19.00 29.51
N LEU A 96 -5.23 20.02 30.36
CA LEU A 96 -4.18 20.15 31.35
C LEU A 96 -4.69 19.66 32.70
N GLY A 97 -4.05 18.61 33.20
CA GLY A 97 -4.33 18.07 34.52
C GLY A 97 -4.08 19.10 35.63
N PRO A 98 -4.61 18.84 36.83
CA PRO A 98 -4.35 19.70 37.99
C PRO A 98 -2.84 19.82 38.21
N HIS A 99 -2.38 21.06 38.36
CA HIS A 99 -0.96 21.37 38.52
C HIS A 99 -0.77 22.53 39.49
N ALA A 100 0.28 22.45 40.32
CA ALA A 100 0.52 23.40 41.41
C ALA A 100 0.69 24.85 40.92
N LEU A 101 1.25 25.03 39.72
CA LEU A 101 1.39 26.36 39.09
C LEU A 101 0.19 26.77 38.23
N LEU A 102 -0.65 25.84 37.78
CA LEU A 102 -1.79 26.14 36.92
C LEU A 102 -3.02 26.54 37.72
N SER A 103 -3.27 25.85 38.85
CA SER A 103 -4.45 26.09 39.70
C SER A 103 -4.51 27.53 40.23
N PRO A 104 -3.41 28.14 40.72
CA PRO A 104 -3.43 29.55 41.13
C PRO A 104 -3.72 30.51 39.97
N LEU A 105 -3.28 30.19 38.75
CA LEU A 105 -3.56 31.01 37.57
C LEU A 105 -5.05 31.00 37.24
N MET A 106 -5.71 29.82 37.32
CA MET A 106 -7.17 29.67 37.14
C MET A 106 -8.00 30.46 38.17
N MET A 107 -7.45 30.71 39.36
CA MET A 107 -8.13 31.53 40.38
C MET A 107 -8.00 33.03 40.11
N THR A 108 -7.01 33.44 39.31
CA THR A 108 -6.69 34.86 39.05
C THR A 108 -7.10 35.34 37.66
N MET A 109 -7.41 34.42 36.75
CA MET A 109 -7.82 34.72 35.38
C MET A 109 -9.11 33.98 35.08
N ASN A 110 -10.04 34.66 34.41
CA ASN A 110 -11.21 33.99 33.83
C ASN A 110 -10.79 33.24 32.54
N PRO A 111 -11.65 32.35 31.99
CA PRO A 111 -11.30 31.58 30.80
C PRO A 111 -10.91 32.42 29.57
N ALA A 112 -11.51 33.60 29.37
CA ALA A 112 -11.18 34.47 28.25
C ALA A 112 -9.80 35.15 28.42
N GLU A 113 -9.47 35.57 29.63
CA GLU A 113 -8.14 36.10 29.98
C GLU A 113 -7.07 35.03 29.81
N MET A 114 -7.35 33.81 30.29
CA MET A 114 -6.44 32.67 30.12
C MET A 114 -6.23 32.34 28.65
N GLN A 115 -7.30 32.35 27.84
CA GLN A 115 -7.21 32.14 26.41
C GLN A 115 -6.30 33.17 25.74
N ALA A 116 -6.52 34.47 26.03
CA ALA A 116 -5.72 35.55 25.46
C ALA A 116 -4.26 35.54 25.94
N ALA A 117 -4.02 35.05 27.16
CA ALA A 117 -2.69 34.93 27.75
C ALA A 117 -1.93 33.68 27.28
N THR A 118 -2.58 32.72 26.62
CA THR A 118 -1.98 31.42 26.29
C THR A 118 -1.45 31.40 24.87
N SER A 119 -0.21 30.95 24.73
CA SER A 119 0.40 30.59 23.45
C SER A 119 0.84 29.13 23.46
N LEU A 120 0.65 28.47 22.33
CA LEU A 120 0.98 27.06 22.13
C LEU A 120 2.06 26.95 21.06
N SER A 121 3.11 26.20 21.33
CA SER A 121 4.14 25.88 20.34
C SER A 121 4.54 24.41 20.46
N PHE A 122 4.98 23.82 19.35
CA PHE A 122 5.36 22.41 19.30
C PHE A 122 6.84 22.24 18.99
N SER A 123 7.45 21.22 19.58
CA SER A 123 8.82 20.80 19.32
C SER A 123 8.87 19.32 18.91
N PRO A 124 9.54 18.95 17.80
CA PRO A 124 10.12 19.84 16.79
C PRO A 124 9.09 20.77 16.11
N ILE A 125 9.57 21.90 15.57
CA ILE A 125 8.76 22.89 14.85
C ILE A 125 8.06 22.21 13.65
N GLY A 126 6.90 22.74 13.26
CA GLY A 126 6.11 22.21 12.15
C GLY A 126 4.61 22.20 12.41
N VAL A 127 4.15 22.70 13.55
CA VAL A 127 2.72 22.73 13.90
C VAL A 127 2.39 24.13 14.36
N GLN A 128 1.41 24.76 13.70
CA GLN A 128 0.78 25.98 14.18
C GLN A 128 -0.44 25.63 15.01
N ALA A 129 -0.67 26.40 16.07
CA ALA A 129 -1.73 26.13 17.02
C ALA A 129 -2.45 27.42 17.40
N PHE A 130 -3.77 27.39 17.30
CA PHE A 130 -4.63 28.52 17.61
C PHE A 130 -5.67 28.08 18.63
N VAL A 131 -5.67 28.69 19.81
CA VAL A 131 -6.65 28.40 20.86
C VAL A 131 -7.98 29.05 20.48
N ILE A 132 -9.01 28.22 20.26
CA ILE A 132 -10.36 28.66 19.92
C ILE A 132 -11.15 28.96 21.19
N GLN A 133 -11.03 28.08 22.19
CA GLN A 133 -11.83 28.13 23.39
C GLN A 133 -11.03 27.62 24.58
N THR A 134 -11.23 28.25 25.73
CA THR A 134 -10.72 27.76 27.02
C THR A 134 -11.90 27.52 27.94
N THR A 135 -11.90 26.40 28.65
CA THR A 135 -12.88 26.08 29.70
C THR A 135 -12.19 25.55 30.94
N TYR A 136 -12.82 25.76 32.09
CA TYR A 136 -12.36 25.23 33.37
C TYR A 136 -13.32 24.14 33.83
N THR A 137 -12.77 23.04 34.33
CA THR A 137 -13.57 22.01 34.97
C THR A 137 -13.63 22.21 36.48
N GLN A 138 -14.63 21.59 37.12
CA GLN A 138 -14.76 21.57 38.58
C GLN A 138 -13.56 20.87 39.26
N THR A 139 -12.81 20.04 38.52
CA THR A 139 -11.63 19.31 39.01
C THR A 139 -10.32 20.09 38.81
N GLN A 140 -10.37 21.42 38.67
CA GLN A 140 -9.21 22.29 38.47
C GLN A 140 -8.38 21.93 37.23
N GLN A 141 -9.04 21.50 36.15
CA GLN A 141 -8.39 21.31 34.85
C GLN A 141 -8.68 22.48 33.93
N VAL A 142 -7.70 22.82 33.10
CA VAL A 142 -7.90 23.75 31.98
C VAL A 142 -8.01 22.92 30.72
N ILE A 143 -9.11 23.10 29.99
CA ILE A 143 -9.34 22.45 28.71
C ILE A 143 -9.28 23.52 27.62
N TYR A 144 -8.30 23.38 26.72
CA TYR A 144 -8.22 24.17 25.50
C TYR A 144 -8.84 23.39 24.35
N THR A 145 -9.69 24.04 23.57
CA THR A 145 -10.04 23.59 22.22
C THR A 145 -9.22 24.42 21.26
N SER A 146 -8.40 23.77 20.43
CA SER A 146 -7.47 24.43 19.53
C SER A 146 -7.66 23.94 18.09
N LEU A 147 -7.34 24.80 17.12
CA LEU A 147 -7.03 24.39 15.74
C LEU A 147 -5.53 24.17 15.65
N LEU A 148 -5.15 22.98 15.18
CA LEU A 148 -3.77 22.61 14.90
C LEU A 148 -3.60 22.48 13.40
N THR A 149 -2.63 23.19 12.83
CA THR A 149 -2.27 23.11 11.41
C THR A 149 -0.86 22.58 11.28
N LEU A 150 -0.70 21.42 10.65
CA LEU A 150 0.61 20.89 10.27
C LEU A 150 1.16 21.72 9.12
N LEU A 151 2.38 22.20 9.29
CA LEU A 151 3.12 22.91 8.25
C LEU A 151 3.70 21.90 7.27
N PRO A 152 3.88 22.26 5.99
CA PRO A 152 4.53 21.39 4.99
C PRO A 152 5.96 20.94 5.35
N THR A 153 6.59 21.62 6.33
CA THR A 153 7.93 21.32 6.85
C THR A 153 7.92 20.40 8.05
N ALA A 154 6.75 19.98 8.54
CA ALA A 154 6.64 19.12 9.70
C ALA A 154 7.22 17.73 9.40
N SER A 155 8.28 17.35 10.10
CA SER A 155 8.81 15.99 10.02
C SER A 155 7.92 14.99 10.78
N PRO A 156 7.86 13.72 10.37
CA PRO A 156 7.19 12.69 11.18
C PRO A 156 7.80 12.57 12.59
N GLY A 157 7.04 11.97 13.51
CA GLY A 157 7.48 11.63 14.86
C GLY A 157 6.76 12.41 15.98
N ARG A 158 7.17 12.09 17.22
CA ARG A 158 6.57 12.62 18.45
C ARG A 158 6.79 14.12 18.58
N ARG A 159 5.77 14.82 19.07
CA ARG A 159 5.76 16.26 19.34
C ARG A 159 5.49 16.53 20.79
N ASP A 160 6.34 17.36 21.39
CA ASP A 160 6.11 17.95 22.69
C ASP A 160 5.36 19.26 22.49
N LEU A 161 4.33 19.50 23.29
CA LEU A 161 3.60 20.76 23.31
C LEU A 161 4.16 21.64 24.42
N ALA A 162 4.73 22.79 24.06
CA ALA A 162 5.09 23.85 24.96
C ALA A 162 3.94 24.86 25.07
N ILE A 163 3.50 25.11 26.30
CA ILE A 163 2.39 26.01 26.62
C ILE A 163 2.97 27.16 27.41
N THR A 164 2.89 28.37 26.89
CA THR A 164 3.33 29.57 27.59
C THR A 164 2.12 30.42 27.92
N ILE A 165 1.90 30.64 29.21
CA ILE A 165 0.83 31.49 29.73
C ILE A 165 1.49 32.78 30.22
N GLN A 166 1.08 33.92 29.69
CA GLN A 166 1.61 35.25 29.99
C GLN A 166 0.54 36.09 30.71
N PRO A 167 0.40 35.98 32.04
CA PRO A 167 -0.58 36.78 32.76
C PRO A 167 -0.24 38.28 32.68
N PRO A 168 -1.24 39.18 32.71
CA PRO A 168 -1.02 40.62 32.69
C PRO A 168 -0.10 41.06 33.84
N GLY A 169 0.99 41.77 33.51
CA GLY A 169 1.92 42.32 34.49
C GLY A 169 2.75 41.29 35.27
N ARG A 170 2.78 40.01 34.86
CA ARG A 170 3.59 38.95 35.50
C ARG A 170 4.60 38.36 34.52
N MET A 171 5.55 37.57 35.03
CA MET A 171 6.43 36.80 34.14
C MET A 171 5.67 35.63 33.49
N PRO A 172 6.03 35.22 32.26
CA PRO A 172 5.43 34.07 31.61
C PRO A 172 5.73 32.78 32.37
N VAL A 173 4.74 31.88 32.40
CA VAL A 173 4.85 30.53 32.96
C VAL A 173 4.81 29.52 31.82
N GLY A 174 5.81 28.64 31.75
CA GLY A 174 5.93 27.62 30.72
C GLY A 174 5.62 26.22 31.24
N PHE A 175 4.82 25.46 30.48
CA PHE A 175 4.56 24.04 30.71
C PHE A 175 5.01 23.23 29.49
N ILE A 176 5.48 22.00 29.73
CA ILE A 176 5.65 21.03 28.66
C ILE A 176 4.66 19.89 28.86
N CYS A 177 3.96 19.58 27.78
CA CYS A 177 3.17 18.38 27.59
C CYS A 177 3.98 17.41 26.71
N PRO A 178 4.75 16.48 27.30
CA PRO A 178 5.63 15.61 26.54
C PRO A 178 4.82 14.59 25.75
N ARG A 179 5.22 14.33 24.50
CA ARG A 179 4.54 13.42 23.57
C ARG A 179 3.06 13.75 23.40
N ALA A 180 2.75 15.04 23.33
CA ALA A 180 1.39 15.55 23.15
C ALA A 180 0.67 14.86 21.99
N PHE A 181 1.35 14.68 20.86
CA PHE A 181 0.87 13.82 19.77
C PHE A 181 2.04 13.34 18.89
N ALA A 182 1.76 12.45 17.94
CA ALA A 182 2.72 12.03 16.92
C ALA A 182 2.20 12.42 15.53
N ILE A 183 3.06 13.02 14.71
CA ILE A 183 2.81 13.15 13.28
C ILE A 183 3.23 11.84 12.66
N GLU A 184 2.26 11.10 12.18
CA GLU A 184 2.51 9.81 11.55
C GLU A 184 3.13 9.99 10.18
N THR A 185 3.98 9.05 9.79
CA THR A 185 4.45 8.98 8.41
C THR A 185 3.29 8.57 7.49
N PRO A 186 3.38 8.86 6.17
CA PRO A 186 2.41 8.34 5.20
C PRO A 186 2.23 6.82 5.25
N GLU A 187 3.32 6.08 5.48
CA GLU A 187 3.37 4.63 5.64
C GLU A 187 2.60 4.18 6.88
N GLU A 188 2.89 4.77 8.05
CA GLU A 188 2.19 4.46 9.31
C GLU A 188 0.68 4.70 9.19
N ARG A 189 0.29 5.77 8.49
CA ARG A 189 -1.12 6.08 8.22
C ARG A 189 -1.78 5.04 7.31
N VAL A 190 -1.12 4.58 6.25
CA VAL A 190 -1.63 3.51 5.37
C VAL A 190 -1.71 2.19 6.13
N GLN A 191 -0.70 1.85 6.94
CA GLN A 191 -0.69 0.61 7.73
C GLN A 191 -1.85 0.58 8.73
N ARG A 192 -2.08 1.66 9.48
CA ARG A 192 -3.23 1.72 10.40
C ARG A 192 -4.56 1.68 9.65
N ALA A 193 -4.68 2.39 8.54
CA ALA A 193 -5.89 2.33 7.72
C ALA A 193 -6.13 0.90 7.19
N ASN A 194 -5.07 0.20 6.78
CA ASN A 194 -5.13 -1.19 6.35
C ASN A 194 -5.55 -2.12 7.49
N GLN A 195 -5.00 -1.93 8.70
CA GLN A 195 -5.40 -2.72 9.87
C GLN A 195 -6.90 -2.58 10.13
N ARG A 196 -7.41 -1.34 10.17
CA ARG A 196 -8.84 -1.09 10.36
C ARG A 196 -9.69 -1.67 9.22
N PHE A 197 -9.23 -1.54 7.98
CA PHE A 197 -9.85 -2.19 6.83
C PHE A 197 -9.92 -3.71 7.01
N ARG A 198 -8.82 -4.34 7.44
CA ARG A 198 -8.77 -5.79 7.66
C ARG A 198 -9.71 -6.24 8.77
N GLU A 199 -9.77 -5.50 9.88
CA GLU A 199 -10.70 -5.77 10.98
C GLU A 199 -12.17 -5.67 10.51
N GLU A 200 -12.55 -4.59 9.84
CA GLU A 200 -13.93 -4.38 9.36
C GLU A 200 -14.35 -5.39 8.28
N VAL A 201 -13.44 -5.77 7.37
CA VAL A 201 -13.70 -6.79 6.35
C VAL A 201 -13.75 -8.19 6.94
N ALA A 202 -12.86 -8.52 7.89
CA ALA A 202 -12.89 -9.81 8.59
C ALA A 202 -14.23 -10.02 9.31
N ASP A 203 -14.75 -9.00 9.98
CA ASP A 203 -16.07 -9.05 10.63
C ASP A 203 -17.18 -9.28 9.59
N ALA A 204 -17.18 -8.54 8.48
CA ALA A 204 -18.16 -8.71 7.40
C ALA A 204 -18.11 -10.10 6.75
N LEU A 205 -16.91 -10.65 6.53
CA LEU A 205 -16.72 -12.00 6.01
C LEU A 205 -17.22 -13.06 7.00
N ARG A 206 -16.97 -12.87 8.31
CA ARG A 206 -17.45 -13.77 9.37
C ARG A 206 -18.96 -13.81 9.42
N ASP A 207 -19.60 -12.64 9.43
CA ASP A 207 -21.05 -12.49 9.49
C ASP A 207 -21.72 -13.17 8.29
N MET A 208 -21.22 -12.91 7.08
CA MET A 208 -21.77 -13.53 5.88
C MET A 208 -21.46 -15.04 5.79
N GLY A 209 -20.27 -15.46 6.21
CA GLY A 209 -19.91 -16.87 6.31
C GLY A 209 -20.87 -17.64 7.22
N GLN A 210 -21.16 -17.09 8.40
CA GLN A 210 -22.15 -17.65 9.33
C GLN A 210 -23.55 -17.71 8.71
N GLN A 211 -23.99 -16.64 8.04
CA GLN A 211 -25.28 -16.60 7.36
C GLN A 211 -25.39 -17.67 6.26
N MET A 212 -24.31 -17.94 5.54
CA MET A 212 -24.24 -18.94 4.47
C MET A 212 -23.93 -20.36 4.99
N GLY A 213 -23.69 -20.53 6.30
CA GLY A 213 -23.32 -21.81 6.90
C GLY A 213 -21.94 -22.31 6.49
N VAL A 214 -21.02 -21.41 6.16
CA VAL A 214 -19.67 -21.71 5.69
C VAL A 214 -18.64 -21.20 6.71
N PRO A 215 -17.72 -22.05 7.19
CA PRO A 215 -16.68 -21.61 8.10
C PRO A 215 -15.60 -20.85 7.32
N VAL A 216 -15.63 -19.51 7.36
CA VAL A 216 -14.69 -18.65 6.64
C VAL A 216 -13.48 -18.35 7.54
N GLY A 217 -12.27 -18.55 7.03
CA GLY A 217 -11.04 -18.10 7.68
C GLY A 217 -10.81 -16.62 7.39
N THR A 218 -10.83 -15.78 8.43
CA THR A 218 -10.81 -14.32 8.30
C THR A 218 -9.44 -13.68 8.47
N ASP A 219 -8.43 -14.46 8.86
CA ASP A 219 -7.12 -13.90 9.23
C ASP A 219 -6.28 -13.62 7.96
N ASP A 220 -6.41 -14.48 6.96
CA ASP A 220 -5.51 -14.53 5.79
C ASP A 220 -6.26 -14.21 4.48
N PHE A 221 -7.28 -13.34 4.54
CA PHE A 221 -7.98 -12.94 3.31
C PHE A 221 -7.12 -12.00 2.45
N VAL A 222 -7.36 -12.05 1.15
CA VAL A 222 -6.75 -11.17 0.14
C VAL A 222 -7.81 -10.23 -0.39
N ALA A 223 -7.49 -8.95 -0.49
CA ALA A 223 -8.34 -7.96 -1.13
C ALA A 223 -7.59 -7.21 -2.23
N SER A 224 -8.27 -6.97 -3.35
CA SER A 224 -7.80 -6.14 -4.45
C SER A 224 -8.92 -5.21 -4.88
N PHE A 225 -8.61 -3.93 -5.01
CA PHE A 225 -9.59 -2.91 -5.36
C PHE A 225 -8.94 -1.65 -5.93
N ASP A 226 -9.72 -0.94 -6.73
CA ASP A 226 -9.40 0.38 -7.29
C ASP A 226 -10.58 1.33 -7.00
N ASP A 227 -10.51 2.55 -7.52
CA ASP A 227 -11.58 3.55 -7.43
C ASP A 227 -12.87 3.07 -8.12
N ASP A 228 -12.72 2.22 -9.14
CA ASP A 228 -13.81 1.58 -9.86
C ASP A 228 -13.76 0.05 -9.69
N PRO A 229 -14.90 -0.66 -9.84
CA PRO A 229 -14.93 -2.12 -9.89
C PRO A 229 -13.96 -2.68 -10.95
N PRO A 230 -13.36 -3.86 -10.70
CA PRO A 230 -13.76 -4.81 -9.68
C PRO A 230 -13.11 -4.58 -8.30
N LEU A 231 -13.90 -4.74 -7.24
CA LEU A 231 -13.41 -4.98 -5.87
C LEU A 231 -13.62 -6.46 -5.57
N VAL A 232 -12.52 -7.14 -5.23
CA VAL A 232 -12.50 -8.58 -4.94
C VAL A 232 -11.95 -8.77 -3.55
N VAL A 233 -12.69 -9.48 -2.70
CA VAL A 233 -12.19 -9.98 -1.42
C VAL A 233 -12.34 -11.49 -1.44
N ASN A 234 -11.26 -12.19 -1.17
CA ASN A 234 -11.22 -13.64 -1.20
C ASN A 234 -10.69 -14.19 0.11
N ALA A 235 -11.43 -15.11 0.70
CA ALA A 235 -11.12 -15.75 1.96
C ALA A 235 -11.18 -17.27 1.81
N ARG A 236 -10.35 -17.97 2.58
CA ARG A 236 -10.35 -19.43 2.63
C ARG A 236 -11.60 -19.95 3.33
N ILE A 237 -12.11 -21.09 2.87
CA ILE A 237 -13.03 -21.91 3.66
C ILE A 237 -12.19 -22.82 4.56
N ALA A 238 -12.45 -22.81 5.85
CA ALA A 238 -11.67 -23.57 6.83
C ALA A 238 -11.72 -25.07 6.53
N GLY A 239 -10.55 -25.72 6.46
CA GLY A 239 -10.41 -27.13 6.15
C GLY A 239 -10.32 -27.43 4.65
N ALA A 240 -10.62 -26.47 3.76
CA ALA A 240 -10.48 -26.67 2.32
C ALA A 240 -9.03 -26.92 1.90
N GLU A 241 -8.08 -26.34 2.63
CA GLU A 241 -6.66 -26.57 2.44
C GLU A 241 -6.30 -28.06 2.60
N ALA A 242 -6.85 -28.73 3.62
CA ALA A 242 -6.51 -30.11 3.91
C ALA A 242 -7.12 -31.14 2.93
N LEU A 243 -7.99 -30.72 2.01
CA LEU A 243 -8.72 -31.64 1.13
C LEU A 243 -7.80 -32.33 0.11
N PRO A 244 -7.82 -33.66 0.02
CA PRO A 244 -7.11 -34.38 -1.04
C PRO A 244 -7.78 -34.14 -2.40
N ILE A 245 -7.03 -34.38 -3.49
CA ILE A 245 -7.50 -34.11 -4.86
C ILE A 245 -8.76 -34.91 -5.22
N GLU A 246 -8.91 -36.11 -4.65
CA GLU A 246 -10.09 -36.95 -4.85
C GLU A 246 -11.35 -36.38 -4.18
N GLU A 247 -11.19 -35.62 -3.09
CA GLU A 247 -12.30 -34.89 -2.46
C GLU A 247 -12.69 -33.65 -3.27
N LEU A 248 -11.70 -32.93 -3.79
CA LEU A 248 -11.93 -31.81 -4.70
C LEU A 248 -12.64 -32.29 -5.98
N ALA A 249 -12.21 -33.41 -6.56
CA ALA A 249 -12.82 -33.99 -7.76
C ALA A 249 -14.29 -34.40 -7.51
N ARG A 250 -14.62 -34.89 -6.31
CA ARG A 250 -16.00 -35.21 -5.92
C ARG A 250 -16.90 -33.99 -5.69
N GLY A 251 -16.31 -32.80 -5.58
CA GLY A 251 -17.04 -31.57 -5.34
C GLY A 251 -16.85 -31.05 -3.93
N ALA A 252 -16.05 -30.00 -3.75
CA ALA A 252 -15.83 -29.36 -2.46
C ALA A 252 -15.80 -27.83 -2.57
N ASP A 253 -16.26 -27.19 -1.50
CA ASP A 253 -16.31 -25.74 -1.38
C ASP A 253 -14.92 -25.26 -0.94
N VAL A 254 -14.24 -24.48 -1.78
CA VAL A 254 -12.82 -24.15 -1.58
C VAL A 254 -12.58 -22.71 -1.15
N LEU A 255 -13.41 -21.78 -1.64
CA LEU A 255 -13.21 -20.35 -1.46
C LEU A 255 -14.51 -19.63 -1.16
N PHE A 256 -14.39 -18.56 -0.40
CA PHE A 256 -15.46 -17.64 -0.09
C PHE A 256 -15.09 -16.25 -0.60
N VAL A 257 -15.84 -15.73 -1.57
CA VAL A 257 -15.50 -14.49 -2.27
C VAL A 257 -16.60 -13.46 -2.15
N PHE A 258 -16.21 -12.21 -1.92
CA PHE A 258 -17.04 -11.05 -2.20
C PHE A 258 -16.56 -10.41 -3.51
N LEU A 259 -17.51 -10.18 -4.41
CA LEU A 259 -17.29 -9.56 -5.70
C LEU A 259 -18.14 -8.30 -5.79
N ARG A 260 -17.51 -7.15 -6.03
CA ARG A 260 -18.16 -5.96 -6.56
C ARG A 260 -17.67 -5.78 -7.99
N VAL A 261 -18.54 -5.95 -8.97
CA VAL A 261 -18.18 -6.09 -10.39
C VAL A 261 -18.83 -5.02 -11.25
N PRO A 262 -18.27 -4.73 -12.44
CA PRO A 262 -18.86 -3.80 -13.38
C PRO A 262 -20.13 -4.37 -14.04
N GLN A 263 -21.00 -3.49 -14.54
CA GLN A 263 -22.17 -3.84 -15.32
C GLN A 263 -21.76 -4.61 -16.58
N GLY A 264 -22.49 -5.69 -16.86
CA GLY A 264 -22.20 -6.61 -17.97
C GLY A 264 -21.28 -7.77 -17.60
N SER A 265 -20.87 -7.90 -16.35
CA SER A 265 -20.13 -9.06 -15.85
C SER A 265 -20.98 -10.33 -15.88
N GLY A 266 -20.33 -11.49 -16.01
CA GLY A 266 -20.99 -12.81 -16.01
C GLY A 266 -21.60 -13.21 -14.66
N LEU A 267 -21.28 -12.47 -13.60
CA LEU A 267 -21.82 -12.60 -12.25
C LEU A 267 -22.31 -11.23 -11.77
N PRO A 268 -23.39 -11.15 -10.99
CA PRO A 268 -23.76 -9.92 -10.28
C PRO A 268 -22.82 -9.69 -9.07
N SER A 269 -22.80 -8.48 -8.52
CA SER A 269 -22.09 -8.23 -7.27
C SER A 269 -22.73 -8.96 -6.09
N GLY A 270 -21.92 -9.50 -5.19
CA GLY A 270 -22.40 -10.26 -4.03
C GLY A 270 -21.34 -11.18 -3.42
N PHE A 271 -21.81 -12.05 -2.54
CA PHE A 271 -21.00 -13.10 -1.91
C PHE A 271 -21.25 -14.44 -2.58
N TYR A 272 -20.16 -15.18 -2.78
CA TYR A 272 -20.20 -16.48 -3.42
C TYR A 272 -19.31 -17.49 -2.71
N VAL A 273 -19.79 -18.72 -2.65
CA VAL A 273 -18.96 -19.90 -2.35
C VAL A 273 -18.53 -20.50 -3.69
N ILE A 274 -17.23 -20.64 -3.89
CA ILE A 274 -16.68 -21.31 -5.07
C ILE A 274 -16.54 -22.79 -4.72
N ARG A 275 -17.34 -23.63 -5.39
CA ARG A 275 -17.21 -25.07 -5.34
C ARG A 275 -16.48 -25.59 -6.56
N VAL A 276 -15.46 -26.39 -6.33
CA VAL A 276 -14.69 -27.07 -7.38
C VAL A 276 -15.13 -28.52 -7.45
N SER A 277 -15.27 -29.05 -8.67
CA SER A 277 -15.58 -30.47 -8.92
C SER A 277 -15.00 -30.93 -10.25
N GLN A 278 -14.91 -32.25 -10.46
CA GLN A 278 -14.54 -32.85 -11.73
C GLN A 278 -15.71 -33.67 -12.28
N GLU A 279 -16.11 -33.39 -13.52
CA GLU A 279 -17.16 -34.12 -14.23
C GLU A 279 -16.62 -34.63 -15.57
N ALA A 280 -16.72 -35.94 -15.81
CA ALA A 280 -16.22 -36.60 -17.03
C ALA A 280 -14.75 -36.22 -17.37
N GLY A 281 -13.91 -36.13 -16.33
CA GLY A 281 -12.49 -35.77 -16.46
C GLY A 281 -12.20 -34.27 -16.62
N ARG A 282 -13.23 -33.41 -16.65
CA ARG A 282 -13.08 -31.95 -16.77
C ARG A 282 -13.38 -31.26 -15.45
N TRP A 283 -12.49 -30.37 -15.04
CA TRP A 283 -12.69 -29.57 -13.83
C TRP A 283 -13.64 -28.41 -14.09
N ARG A 284 -14.49 -28.12 -13.11
CA ARG A 284 -15.46 -27.02 -13.13
C ARG A 284 -15.49 -26.29 -11.81
N ALA A 285 -15.73 -24.99 -11.87
CA ALA A 285 -16.02 -24.15 -10.73
C ALA A 285 -17.48 -23.67 -10.77
N GLN A 286 -18.18 -23.79 -9.64
CA GLN A 286 -19.53 -23.30 -9.41
C GLN A 286 -19.50 -22.15 -8.41
N PHE A 287 -20.04 -21.00 -8.77
CA PHE A 287 -20.25 -19.87 -7.88
C PHE A 287 -21.64 -19.97 -7.28
N ARG A 288 -21.73 -20.26 -5.98
CA ARG A 288 -23.00 -20.42 -5.27
C ARG A 288 -23.32 -19.17 -4.47
N ASP A 289 -24.49 -18.59 -4.71
CA ASP A 289 -24.96 -17.40 -4.00
C ASP A 289 -25.33 -17.70 -2.53
N ALA A 290 -25.68 -16.66 -1.77
CA ALA A 290 -26.12 -16.78 -0.38
C ALA A 290 -27.37 -17.66 -0.17
N ARG A 291 -28.09 -18.04 -1.24
CA ARG A 291 -29.23 -18.97 -1.20
C ARG A 291 -28.84 -20.39 -1.62
N GLY A 292 -27.55 -20.65 -1.84
CA GLY A 292 -27.00 -21.92 -2.33
C GLY A 292 -27.27 -22.18 -3.81
N ARG A 293 -27.77 -21.20 -4.58
CA ARG A 293 -28.05 -21.37 -6.00
C ARG A 293 -26.78 -21.14 -6.81
N ILE A 294 -26.58 -21.95 -7.85
CA ILE A 294 -25.47 -21.76 -8.79
C ILE A 294 -25.75 -20.50 -9.62
N ALA A 295 -25.00 -19.43 -9.37
CA ALA A 295 -25.08 -18.17 -10.08
C ALA A 295 -24.25 -18.19 -11.38
N LEU A 296 -23.11 -18.90 -11.36
CA LEU A 296 -22.28 -19.16 -12.53
C LEU A 296 -21.63 -20.54 -12.40
N GLU A 297 -21.50 -21.24 -13.52
CA GLU A 297 -20.65 -22.42 -13.66
C GLU A 297 -19.71 -22.21 -14.83
N THR A 298 -18.42 -22.46 -14.63
CA THR A 298 -17.37 -22.19 -15.62
C THR A 298 -16.34 -23.32 -15.61
N PRO A 299 -15.73 -23.67 -16.76
CA PRO A 299 -14.58 -24.58 -16.77
C PRO A 299 -13.45 -24.03 -15.91
N MET A 300 -12.69 -24.95 -15.31
CA MET A 300 -11.49 -24.63 -14.54
C MET A 300 -10.32 -25.37 -15.16
N ASP A 301 -9.24 -24.65 -15.44
CA ASP A 301 -8.01 -25.27 -15.93
C ASP A 301 -7.22 -25.75 -14.72
N VAL A 302 -6.89 -27.04 -14.67
CA VAL A 302 -6.17 -27.65 -13.54
C VAL A 302 -4.98 -28.43 -14.05
N GLU A 303 -3.80 -28.05 -13.58
CA GLU A 303 -2.56 -28.76 -13.80
C GLU A 303 -2.14 -29.44 -12.49
N ILE A 304 -1.85 -30.75 -12.55
CA ILE A 304 -1.40 -31.54 -11.41
C ILE A 304 -0.01 -32.09 -11.75
N ARG A 305 0.96 -31.81 -10.89
CA ARG A 305 2.35 -32.27 -11.03
C ARG A 305 2.76 -33.07 -9.80
N GLU A 306 3.46 -34.19 -10.00
CA GLU A 306 4.11 -34.89 -8.88
C GLU A 306 5.32 -34.08 -8.42
N THR A 307 5.47 -33.94 -7.10
CA THR A 307 6.59 -33.18 -6.51
C THR A 307 7.62 -34.15 -5.95
N GLU A 308 8.87 -34.09 -6.46
CA GLU A 308 9.99 -34.88 -5.92
C GLU A 308 10.57 -34.33 -4.60
N GLN A 309 10.29 -33.07 -4.28
CA GLN A 309 10.70 -32.42 -3.04
C GLN A 309 9.65 -32.58 -1.93
N GLU A 310 10.05 -33.15 -0.80
CA GLU A 310 9.21 -33.10 0.41
C GLU A 310 9.01 -31.65 0.85
N ALA A 311 7.87 -31.06 0.51
CA ALA A 311 7.42 -29.83 1.14
C ALA A 311 7.24 -30.08 2.65
N GLN A 312 8.04 -29.42 3.49
CA GLN A 312 7.97 -29.61 4.96
C GLN A 312 6.63 -29.15 5.55
N LYS A 313 5.90 -28.28 4.86
CA LYS A 313 4.52 -27.87 5.15
C LYS A 313 3.77 -27.65 3.84
N PRO A 314 2.50 -28.06 3.73
CA PRO A 314 1.72 -27.76 2.54
C PRO A 314 1.56 -26.25 2.39
N LYS A 315 1.83 -25.74 1.20
CA LYS A 315 1.69 -24.32 0.85
C LYS A 315 0.40 -24.14 0.06
N TYR A 316 -0.42 -23.19 0.49
CA TYR A 316 -1.62 -22.79 -0.20
C TYR A 316 -1.46 -21.33 -0.60
N LYS A 317 -1.76 -21.03 -1.85
CA LYS A 317 -1.68 -19.69 -2.39
C LYS A 317 -2.90 -19.43 -3.25
N LEU A 318 -3.38 -18.21 -3.13
CA LEU A 318 -4.57 -17.75 -3.80
C LEU A 318 -4.26 -16.40 -4.41
N THR A 319 -4.36 -16.32 -5.72
CA THR A 319 -4.03 -15.16 -6.52
C THR A 319 -5.24 -14.74 -7.32
N THR A 320 -5.49 -13.43 -7.41
CA THR A 320 -6.54 -12.87 -8.27
C THR A 320 -5.87 -11.97 -9.28
N LYS A 321 -6.02 -12.27 -10.57
CA LYS A 321 -5.48 -11.48 -11.68
C LYS A 321 -6.62 -10.94 -12.51
N GLY A 322 -6.41 -9.85 -13.23
CA GLY A 322 -7.31 -9.50 -14.32
C GLY A 322 -6.70 -9.90 -15.66
N LYS A 323 -7.54 -10.02 -16.68
CA LYS A 323 -7.20 -9.98 -18.10
C LYS A 323 -7.92 -8.79 -18.69
N LEU A 324 -7.29 -8.10 -19.62
CA LEU A 324 -7.89 -6.92 -20.24
C LEU A 324 -8.78 -7.27 -21.44
N ILE A 325 -8.40 -8.30 -22.21
CA ILE A 325 -9.05 -8.63 -23.49
C ILE A 325 -9.24 -10.14 -23.62
N PRO A 326 -10.50 -10.62 -23.59
CA PRO A 326 -11.64 -9.91 -23.02
C PRO A 326 -11.39 -9.56 -21.54
N PRO A 327 -12.08 -8.55 -20.96
CA PRO A 327 -11.99 -8.27 -19.54
C PRO A 327 -12.39 -9.51 -18.74
N THR A 328 -11.50 -10.04 -17.92
CA THR A 328 -11.72 -11.27 -17.15
C THR A 328 -11.08 -11.15 -15.78
N LEU A 329 -11.77 -11.57 -14.72
CA LEU A 329 -11.16 -11.83 -13.43
C LEU A 329 -10.71 -13.29 -13.40
N ILE A 330 -9.43 -13.50 -13.15
CA ILE A 330 -8.79 -14.79 -13.02
C ILE A 330 -8.60 -15.07 -11.54
N VAL A 331 -9.15 -16.18 -11.04
CA VAL A 331 -8.89 -16.69 -9.69
C VAL A 331 -7.97 -17.90 -9.83
N ASP A 332 -6.73 -17.73 -9.42
CA ASP A 332 -5.68 -18.74 -9.41
C ASP A 332 -5.56 -19.35 -8.02
N TRP A 333 -5.71 -20.66 -7.91
CA TRP A 333 -5.56 -21.42 -6.70
C TRP A 333 -4.39 -22.38 -6.85
N HIS A 334 -3.36 -22.20 -6.03
CA HIS A 334 -2.17 -23.03 -6.00
C HIS A 334 -2.10 -23.80 -4.69
N LYS A 335 -1.97 -25.12 -4.78
CA LYS A 335 -1.75 -26.02 -3.64
C LYS A 335 -0.49 -26.83 -3.90
N LYS A 336 0.43 -26.83 -2.94
CA LYS A 336 1.60 -27.69 -2.94
C LYS A 336 1.67 -28.49 -1.67
N ASP A 337 1.63 -29.81 -1.76
CA ASP A 337 1.81 -30.72 -0.63
C ASP A 337 3.04 -31.63 -0.84
N LYS A 338 3.16 -32.70 -0.03
CA LYS A 338 4.34 -33.59 -0.08
C LYS A 338 4.43 -34.42 -1.36
N LYS A 339 3.33 -34.59 -2.08
CA LYS A 339 3.24 -35.52 -3.21
C LYS A 339 2.86 -34.81 -4.50
N ILE A 340 2.03 -33.77 -4.40
CA ILE A 340 1.45 -33.11 -5.56
C ILE A 340 1.52 -31.58 -5.44
N GLU A 341 1.64 -30.96 -6.61
CA GLU A 341 1.45 -29.54 -6.85
C GLU A 341 0.23 -29.41 -7.78
N VAL A 342 -0.73 -28.59 -7.38
CA VAL A 342 -1.99 -28.35 -8.09
C VAL A 342 -2.07 -26.86 -8.39
N ASP A 343 -2.13 -26.52 -9.67
CA ASP A 343 -2.41 -25.18 -10.18
C ASP A 343 -3.80 -25.19 -10.79
N ALA A 344 -4.69 -24.36 -10.28
CA ALA A 344 -6.05 -24.22 -10.79
C ALA A 344 -6.36 -22.78 -11.15
N GLN A 345 -6.97 -22.57 -12.30
CA GLN A 345 -7.32 -21.24 -12.80
C GLN A 345 -8.80 -21.18 -13.19
N ILE A 346 -9.49 -20.16 -12.69
CA ILE A 346 -10.90 -19.87 -12.99
C ILE A 346 -10.98 -18.51 -13.68
N GLU A 347 -11.61 -18.46 -14.86
CA GLU A 347 -11.85 -17.22 -15.59
C GLU A 347 -13.32 -16.76 -15.44
N ILE A 348 -13.53 -15.52 -14.99
CA ILE A 348 -14.84 -14.87 -14.85
C ILE A 348 -14.89 -13.66 -15.79
N PRO A 349 -15.75 -13.64 -16.81
CA PRO A 349 -15.90 -12.48 -17.69
C PRO A 349 -16.35 -11.24 -16.90
N LEU A 350 -15.62 -10.15 -17.04
CA LEU A 350 -15.95 -8.84 -16.50
C LEU A 350 -16.64 -7.99 -17.57
N GLY A 351 -17.61 -7.20 -17.14
CA GLY A 351 -18.19 -6.14 -17.94
C GLY A 351 -17.25 -4.94 -18.07
N THR A 352 -17.67 -3.96 -18.89
CA THR A 352 -16.94 -2.70 -19.10
C THR A 352 -17.71 -1.47 -18.60
N GLY A 353 -18.90 -1.66 -18.03
CA GLY A 353 -19.69 -0.57 -17.46
C GLY A 353 -19.21 -0.13 -16.08
N GLY A 354 -19.89 0.86 -15.49
CA GLY A 354 -19.69 1.24 -14.08
C GLY A 354 -20.14 0.13 -13.12
N PRO A 355 -20.19 0.37 -11.79
CA PRO A 355 -20.67 -0.61 -10.82
C PRO A 355 -22.02 -1.18 -11.23
N ASP A 356 -22.16 -2.51 -11.14
CA ASP A 356 -23.44 -3.14 -11.40
C ASP A 356 -24.49 -2.68 -10.37
N GLY A 357 -25.76 -2.72 -10.76
CA GLY A 357 -26.87 -2.23 -9.93
C GLY A 357 -27.34 -3.22 -8.86
N THR A 358 -26.61 -4.32 -8.62
CA THR A 358 -27.07 -5.38 -7.72
C THR A 358 -27.02 -4.88 -6.27
N PRO A 359 -28.15 -4.92 -5.51
CA PRO A 359 -28.14 -4.50 -4.12
C PRO A 359 -27.22 -5.37 -3.26
N LEU A 360 -26.29 -4.74 -2.56
CA LEU A 360 -25.39 -5.43 -1.64
C LEU A 360 -26.06 -5.67 -0.28
N PRO A 361 -25.88 -6.85 0.34
CA PRO A 361 -26.28 -7.06 1.73
C PRO A 361 -25.45 -6.18 2.69
N PRO A 362 -25.85 -6.01 3.96
CA PRO A 362 -25.16 -5.16 4.92
C PRO A 362 -23.65 -5.42 5.03
N ALA A 363 -23.24 -6.70 5.05
CA ALA A 363 -21.82 -7.09 5.05
C ALA A 363 -21.07 -6.58 3.79
N GLY A 364 -21.70 -6.65 2.61
CA GLY A 364 -21.10 -6.14 1.37
C GLY A 364 -20.96 -4.62 1.37
N GLN A 365 -21.94 -3.91 1.96
CA GLN A 365 -21.87 -2.45 2.16
C GLN A 365 -20.76 -2.06 3.15
N ALA A 366 -20.55 -2.87 4.19
CA ALA A 366 -19.47 -2.68 5.15
C ALA A 366 -18.09 -2.82 4.46
N ILE A 367 -17.90 -3.85 3.63
CA ILE A 367 -16.66 -4.02 2.84
C ILE A 367 -16.43 -2.80 1.94
N VAL A 368 -17.45 -2.35 1.20
CA VAL A 368 -17.34 -1.17 0.32
C VAL A 368 -16.93 0.08 1.10
N ARG A 369 -17.56 0.34 2.24
CA ARG A 369 -17.25 1.50 3.09
C ARG A 369 -15.84 1.42 3.67
N ALA A 370 -15.41 0.24 4.11
CA ALA A 370 -14.07 0.00 4.61
C ALA A 370 -13.04 0.27 3.50
N THR A 371 -13.28 -0.23 2.29
CA THR A 371 -12.47 0.04 1.10
C THR A 371 -12.39 1.54 0.79
N GLU A 372 -13.52 2.25 0.75
CA GLU A 372 -13.55 3.69 0.48
C GLU A 372 -12.79 4.51 1.54
N THR A 373 -12.95 4.14 2.82
CA THR A 373 -12.23 4.76 3.94
C THR A 373 -10.72 4.54 3.82
N PHE A 374 -10.32 3.31 3.48
CA PHE A 374 -8.92 2.97 3.27
C PHE A 374 -8.32 3.70 2.06
N LEU A 375 -8.98 3.68 0.90
CA LEU A 375 -8.55 4.40 -0.29
C LEU A 375 -8.45 5.92 -0.03
N SER A 376 -9.38 6.49 0.74
CA SER A 376 -9.31 7.90 1.15
C SER A 376 -8.08 8.18 2.00
N ALA A 377 -7.79 7.34 3.00
CA ALA A 377 -6.59 7.49 3.84
C ALA A 377 -5.32 7.34 3.01
N ALA A 378 -5.32 6.41 2.04
CA ALA A 378 -4.19 6.17 1.18
C ALA A 378 -3.94 7.31 0.19
N ARG A 379 -5.00 7.91 -0.39
CA ARG A 379 -4.91 9.15 -1.18
C ARG A 379 -4.29 10.28 -0.37
N ASP A 380 -4.72 10.45 0.87
CA ASP A 380 -4.17 11.49 1.75
C ASP A 380 -2.69 11.24 2.08
N SER A 381 -2.30 9.98 2.34
CA SER A 381 -0.90 9.59 2.54
C SER A 381 -0.05 9.83 1.29
N ILE A 382 -0.55 9.46 0.13
CA ILE A 382 0.14 9.63 -1.16
C ILE A 382 0.31 11.12 -1.48
N ALA A 383 -0.74 11.92 -1.33
CA ALA A 383 -0.67 13.36 -1.53
C ALA A 383 0.40 13.99 -0.63
N ALA A 384 0.43 13.61 0.65
CA ALA A 384 1.42 14.07 1.62
C ALA A 384 2.85 13.61 1.27
N GLY A 385 3.03 12.32 0.95
CA GLY A 385 4.35 11.73 0.67
C GLY A 385 4.96 12.20 -0.65
N ALA A 386 4.14 12.32 -1.70
CA ALA A 386 4.58 12.74 -3.03
C ALA A 386 4.58 14.28 -3.22
N LYS A 387 4.14 15.04 -2.21
CA LYS A 387 3.91 16.50 -2.30
C LYS A 387 3.02 16.88 -3.48
N LEU A 388 1.99 16.07 -3.72
CA LEU A 388 1.02 16.28 -4.79
C LEU A 388 -0.21 16.99 -4.24
N THR A 389 -0.95 17.67 -5.12
CA THR A 389 -2.30 18.10 -4.73
C THR A 389 -3.18 16.87 -4.51
N LYS A 390 -4.17 16.96 -3.62
CA LYS A 390 -5.16 15.87 -3.47
C LYS A 390 -5.83 15.51 -4.80
N ALA A 391 -6.07 16.51 -5.66
CA ALA A 391 -6.65 16.31 -6.98
C ALA A 391 -5.74 15.55 -7.94
N ASP A 392 -4.42 15.58 -7.75
CA ASP A 392 -3.47 14.80 -8.54
C ASP A 392 -3.26 13.39 -7.97
N ALA A 393 -3.29 13.25 -6.64
CA ALA A 393 -3.25 11.95 -5.96
C ALA A 393 -4.57 11.17 -6.11
N ALA A 394 -5.69 11.84 -6.34
CA ALA A 394 -7.02 11.22 -6.46
C ALA A 394 -7.34 10.69 -7.86
N ARG A 395 -6.41 10.75 -8.83
CA ARG A 395 -6.78 10.49 -10.23
C ARG A 395 -6.90 9.01 -10.59
N THR A 396 -6.31 8.10 -9.82
CA THR A 396 -6.65 6.66 -9.76
C THR A 396 -5.81 6.05 -8.64
N ILE A 397 -6.42 5.41 -7.63
CA ILE A 397 -5.70 4.67 -6.59
C ILE A 397 -6.11 3.21 -6.62
N GLY A 398 -5.15 2.36 -6.95
CA GLY A 398 -5.30 0.93 -6.73
C GLY A 398 -4.61 0.50 -5.44
N ALA A 399 -5.17 -0.52 -4.82
CA ALA A 399 -4.57 -1.17 -3.67
C ALA A 399 -4.78 -2.68 -3.65
N ALA A 400 -3.85 -3.34 -2.98
CA ALA A 400 -3.90 -4.75 -2.63
C ALA A 400 -3.53 -4.91 -1.15
N SER A 401 -4.25 -5.78 -0.46
CA SER A 401 -4.03 -6.07 0.96
C SER A 401 -3.98 -7.57 1.19
N THR A 402 -2.90 -8.03 1.80
CA THR A 402 -2.70 -9.39 2.32
C THR A 402 -2.44 -9.33 3.83
N GLU A 403 -2.30 -10.48 4.48
CA GLU A 403 -1.95 -10.55 5.90
C GLU A 403 -0.59 -9.87 6.18
N GLU A 404 0.38 -10.10 5.30
CA GLU A 404 1.77 -9.67 5.49
C GLU A 404 2.06 -8.28 4.93
N THR A 405 1.33 -7.86 3.89
CA THR A 405 1.65 -6.61 3.18
C THR A 405 0.41 -5.87 2.71
N VAL A 406 0.54 -4.56 2.65
CA VAL A 406 -0.39 -3.68 1.95
C VAL A 406 0.39 -2.90 0.93
N ILE A 407 -0.17 -2.81 -0.27
CA ILE A 407 0.39 -2.07 -1.39
C ILE A 407 -0.67 -1.10 -1.86
N VAL A 408 -0.31 0.17 -1.91
CA VAL A 408 -1.12 1.22 -2.52
C VAL A 408 -0.27 1.88 -3.58
N TRP A 409 -0.86 2.13 -4.74
CA TRP A 409 -0.20 2.89 -5.79
C TRP A 409 -1.14 3.92 -6.41
N THR A 410 -0.55 4.96 -6.98
CA THR A 410 -1.24 5.93 -7.83
C THR A 410 -0.40 6.22 -9.06
N TYR A 411 -1.07 6.62 -10.14
CA TYR A 411 -0.43 7.30 -11.25
C TYR A 411 -0.25 8.77 -10.92
N ILE A 412 0.82 9.36 -11.46
CA ILE A 412 1.16 10.77 -11.24
C ILE A 412 1.52 11.40 -12.58
N ASN A 413 1.53 12.74 -12.63
CA ASN A 413 1.95 13.50 -13.81
C ASN A 413 1.18 13.19 -15.11
N GLY A 414 -0.07 12.72 -15.02
CA GLY A 414 -0.90 12.47 -16.20
C GLY A 414 -0.50 11.22 -16.99
N VAL A 415 0.20 10.26 -16.38
CA VAL A 415 0.62 8.99 -16.99
C VAL A 415 -0.53 8.22 -17.60
N GLU A 416 -1.72 8.35 -17.01
CA GLU A 416 -2.92 7.74 -17.53
C GLU A 416 -3.22 8.19 -18.97
N ARG A 417 -2.74 9.37 -19.36
CA ARG A 417 -2.84 9.94 -20.71
C ARG A 417 -1.52 9.98 -21.47
N ALA A 418 -0.42 9.56 -20.84
CA ALA A 418 0.90 9.71 -21.42
C ALA A 418 1.06 8.81 -22.64
N SER A 419 1.56 9.38 -23.75
CA SER A 419 1.97 8.58 -24.90
C SER A 419 3.19 7.72 -24.56
N ILE A 420 3.44 6.68 -25.36
CA ILE A 420 4.63 5.85 -25.18
C ILE A 420 5.92 6.69 -25.28
N GLU A 421 5.95 7.70 -26.13
CA GLU A 421 7.07 8.65 -26.25
C GLU A 421 7.22 9.53 -25.01
N GLU A 422 6.13 9.89 -24.36
CA GLU A 422 6.18 10.66 -23.11
C GLU A 422 6.71 9.82 -21.95
N LEU A 423 6.31 8.54 -21.87
CA LEU A 423 6.88 7.58 -20.94
C LEU A 423 8.38 7.37 -21.22
N ALA A 424 8.78 7.25 -22.49
CA ALA A 424 10.18 7.03 -22.86
C ALA A 424 11.14 8.10 -22.30
N ARG A 425 10.65 9.32 -22.03
CA ARG A 425 11.44 10.45 -21.50
C ARG A 425 11.79 10.35 -20.01
N GLY A 426 11.33 9.34 -19.28
CA GLY A 426 11.79 9.11 -17.90
C GLY A 426 11.12 9.97 -16.83
N ARG A 427 9.87 10.42 -17.07
CA ARG A 427 9.12 11.16 -16.07
C ARG A 427 8.73 10.23 -14.90
N PRO A 428 8.62 10.74 -13.66
CA PRO A 428 7.99 9.99 -12.58
C PRO A 428 6.57 9.62 -12.96
N THR A 429 6.25 8.33 -12.85
CA THR A 429 5.03 7.79 -13.40
C THR A 429 4.13 7.10 -12.39
N ILE A 430 4.71 6.46 -11.38
CA ILE A 430 3.97 5.70 -10.39
C ILE A 430 4.56 6.04 -9.01
N PHE A 431 3.68 6.26 -8.05
CA PHE A 431 4.06 6.35 -6.64
C PHE A 431 3.50 5.14 -5.92
N VAL A 432 4.32 4.46 -5.13
CA VAL A 432 3.94 3.22 -4.43
C VAL A 432 4.27 3.34 -2.95
N ILE A 433 3.34 2.89 -2.11
CA ILE A 433 3.52 2.63 -0.69
C ILE A 433 3.33 1.12 -0.52
N ALA A 434 4.36 0.39 -0.08
CA ALA A 434 4.25 -1.03 0.24
C ALA A 434 4.90 -1.35 1.59
N GLY A 435 4.10 -1.79 2.56
CA GLY A 435 4.57 -2.02 3.93
C GLY A 435 5.15 -0.74 4.55
N ASP A 436 6.44 -0.77 4.89
CA ASP A 436 7.21 0.34 5.45
C ASP A 436 8.00 1.14 4.40
N LYS A 437 7.80 0.83 3.11
CA LYS A 437 8.56 1.44 2.01
C LYS A 437 7.67 2.33 1.15
N ILE A 438 8.28 3.42 0.69
CA ILE A 438 7.74 4.28 -0.35
C ILE A 438 8.76 4.38 -1.46
N TRP A 439 8.29 4.38 -2.71
CA TRP A 439 9.16 4.73 -3.83
C TRP A 439 8.40 5.39 -4.97
N LEU A 440 9.18 6.11 -5.77
CA LEU A 440 8.75 6.77 -6.99
C LEU A 440 9.33 6.00 -8.18
N SER A 441 8.48 5.41 -9.01
CA SER A 441 8.90 4.72 -10.22
C SER A 441 8.96 5.67 -11.41
N ARG A 442 10.03 5.58 -12.19
CA ARG A 442 10.20 6.26 -13.48
C ARG A 442 10.37 5.22 -14.58
N ILE A 443 9.48 5.23 -15.55
CA ILE A 443 9.62 4.40 -16.75
C ILE A 443 10.42 5.20 -17.77
N ARG A 444 11.42 4.60 -18.40
CA ARG A 444 12.22 5.23 -19.46
C ARG A 444 12.64 4.23 -20.52
N ARG A 445 12.96 4.73 -21.70
CA ARG A 445 13.59 3.96 -22.78
C ARG A 445 15.03 4.44 -22.95
N ASP A 446 15.98 3.52 -22.98
CA ASP A 446 17.39 3.87 -23.23
C ASP A 446 17.67 4.13 -24.71
N ALA A 447 18.93 4.43 -25.04
CA ALA A 447 19.37 4.69 -26.41
C ALA A 447 19.28 3.45 -27.32
N ASN A 448 19.24 2.24 -26.75
CA ASN A 448 19.12 0.98 -27.49
C ASN A 448 17.66 0.57 -27.69
N GLY A 449 16.70 1.37 -27.20
CA GLY A 449 15.28 1.06 -27.27
C GLY A 449 14.79 0.13 -26.16
N GLN A 450 15.65 -0.24 -25.20
CA GLN A 450 15.28 -1.08 -24.06
C GLN A 450 14.56 -0.26 -22.99
N TRP A 451 13.49 -0.81 -22.45
CA TRP A 451 12.69 -0.17 -21.42
C TRP A 451 13.15 -0.53 -20.01
N PHE A 452 13.12 0.46 -19.13
CA PHE A 452 13.50 0.31 -17.73
C PHE A 452 12.53 1.04 -16.82
N THR A 453 12.36 0.50 -15.61
CA THR A 453 11.73 1.19 -14.49
C THR A 453 12.79 1.46 -13.42
N THR A 454 12.97 2.72 -13.06
CA THR A 454 13.82 3.15 -11.94
C THR A 454 12.94 3.49 -10.74
N ASN A 455 13.05 2.70 -9.67
CA ASN A 455 12.40 2.95 -8.39
C ASN A 455 13.33 3.80 -7.53
N GLN A 456 12.89 4.98 -7.12
CA GLN A 456 13.63 5.92 -6.29
C GLN A 456 13.03 5.98 -4.88
N PHE A 457 13.83 5.67 -3.86
CA PHE A 457 13.41 5.66 -2.47
C PHE A 457 13.68 7.01 -1.78
N PRO A 458 12.94 7.35 -0.70
CA PRO A 458 13.18 8.56 0.10
C PRO A 458 14.60 8.67 0.65
N THR A 459 15.29 7.55 0.85
CA THR A 459 16.70 7.48 1.28
C THR A 459 17.69 7.99 0.23
N GLY A 460 17.25 8.22 -1.01
CA GLY A 460 18.09 8.52 -2.16
C GLY A 460 18.61 7.28 -2.89
N GLU A 461 18.38 6.08 -2.35
CA GLU A 461 18.64 4.83 -3.06
C GLU A 461 17.77 4.75 -4.33
N SER A 462 18.33 4.17 -5.39
CA SER A 462 17.56 3.92 -6.61
C SER A 462 17.92 2.58 -7.21
N VAL A 463 16.90 1.91 -7.73
CA VAL A 463 17.00 0.55 -8.24
C VAL A 463 16.36 0.53 -9.62
N THR A 464 17.09 0.05 -10.64
CA THR A 464 16.62 0.03 -12.03
C THR A 464 16.47 -1.39 -12.54
N VAL A 465 15.28 -1.74 -13.03
CA VAL A 465 14.97 -3.03 -13.68
C VAL A 465 14.60 -2.85 -15.14
N PRO A 466 14.92 -3.83 -16.00
CA PRO A 466 14.28 -3.93 -17.31
C PRO A 466 12.77 -4.20 -17.16
N VAL A 467 11.98 -3.57 -18.02
CA VAL A 467 10.53 -3.80 -18.13
C VAL A 467 10.13 -4.00 -19.58
N GLU A 468 8.98 -4.61 -19.81
CA GLU A 468 8.40 -4.74 -21.14
C GLU A 468 7.28 -3.71 -21.28
N VAL A 469 7.41 -2.82 -22.26
CA VAL A 469 6.39 -1.82 -22.59
C VAL A 469 5.88 -2.09 -24.00
N SER A 470 4.58 -2.30 -24.13
CA SER A 470 3.93 -2.61 -25.41
C SER A 470 2.61 -1.85 -25.55
N ALA A 471 2.20 -1.59 -26.79
CA ALA A 471 0.84 -1.14 -27.05
C ALA A 471 -0.11 -2.31 -26.76
N SER A 472 -1.06 -2.11 -25.86
CA SER A 472 -2.07 -3.10 -25.48
C SER A 472 -3.09 -3.38 -26.59
N GLY A 473 -3.18 -2.49 -27.59
CA GLY A 473 -4.22 -2.51 -28.62
C GLY A 473 -5.61 -2.09 -28.12
N VAL A 474 -5.76 -1.67 -26.87
CA VAL A 474 -7.04 -1.28 -26.24
C VAL A 474 -6.89 -0.03 -25.39
N SER A 475 -7.79 0.93 -25.58
CA SER A 475 -7.92 2.07 -24.68
C SER A 475 -8.91 1.73 -23.57
N THR A 476 -8.51 1.92 -22.32
CA THR A 476 -9.37 1.71 -21.15
C THR A 476 -9.87 3.06 -20.64
N MET A 477 -11.06 3.13 -20.04
CA MET A 477 -11.54 4.38 -19.43
C MET A 477 -10.78 4.75 -18.16
N ALA A 478 -10.32 3.74 -17.41
CA ALA A 478 -9.48 3.86 -16.24
C ALA A 478 -8.26 2.93 -16.37
N PRO A 479 -7.11 3.26 -15.75
CA PRO A 479 -5.98 2.34 -15.70
C PRO A 479 -6.40 1.04 -15.02
N ILE A 480 -5.97 -0.10 -15.55
CA ILE A 480 -6.28 -1.40 -14.96
C ILE A 480 -4.96 -2.03 -14.54
N LEU A 481 -4.80 -2.29 -13.24
CA LEU A 481 -3.67 -3.08 -12.75
C LEU A 481 -4.05 -4.55 -12.71
N LEU A 482 -3.30 -5.35 -13.45
CA LEU A 482 -3.30 -6.79 -13.33
C LEU A 482 -2.20 -7.12 -12.33
N THR A 483 -2.57 -7.26 -11.05
CA THR A 483 -1.62 -7.77 -10.05
C THR A 483 -1.59 -9.28 -10.13
N ASP A 484 -0.38 -9.83 -10.22
CA ASP A 484 -0.11 -11.12 -9.61
C ASP A 484 0.11 -10.82 -8.13
N ASN A 485 -0.87 -11.07 -7.27
CA ASN A 485 -0.71 -10.89 -5.83
C ASN A 485 -0.01 -12.11 -5.24
N GLU A 486 1.23 -12.35 -5.65
CA GLU A 486 2.05 -13.36 -4.99
C GLU A 486 2.74 -12.76 -3.76
N PRO A 487 2.87 -13.50 -2.64
CA PRO A 487 3.62 -13.04 -1.46
C PRO A 487 5.07 -12.65 -1.78
N ASP A 488 5.68 -13.29 -2.78
CA ASP A 488 7.10 -13.11 -3.16
C ASP A 488 7.30 -12.52 -4.58
N ASP A 489 6.24 -12.34 -5.39
CA ASP A 489 6.30 -11.81 -6.77
C ASP A 489 5.15 -10.82 -7.01
N LEU A 490 5.44 -9.54 -6.75
CA LEU A 490 4.55 -8.44 -7.04
C LEU A 490 5.05 -7.79 -8.33
N SER A 491 4.66 -8.39 -9.46
CA SER A 491 4.94 -7.86 -10.79
C SER A 491 3.70 -7.15 -11.33
N PRO A 492 3.48 -5.86 -10.99
CA PRO A 492 2.34 -5.13 -11.53
C PRO A 492 2.44 -5.09 -13.05
N THR A 493 1.45 -5.70 -13.72
CA THR A 493 1.23 -5.42 -15.14
C THR A 493 0.26 -4.26 -15.21
N LEU A 494 0.78 -3.11 -15.59
CA LEU A 494 0.04 -1.86 -15.69
C LEU A 494 -0.48 -1.68 -17.11
N VAL A 495 -1.78 -1.49 -17.27
CA VAL A 495 -2.35 -0.98 -18.51
C VAL A 495 -2.82 0.46 -18.31
N THR A 496 -2.24 1.41 -19.03
CA THR A 496 -2.69 2.81 -19.01
C THR A 496 -3.92 3.01 -19.89
N PRO A 497 -4.78 4.02 -19.62
CA PRO A 497 -5.88 4.42 -20.51
C PRO A 497 -5.47 4.76 -21.94
N ALA A 498 -4.23 5.24 -22.13
CA ALA A 498 -3.59 5.41 -23.43
C ALA A 498 -3.29 4.08 -24.15
N GLY A 499 -3.63 2.94 -23.54
CA GLY A 499 -3.49 1.61 -24.09
C GLY A 499 -2.06 1.11 -24.08
N ILE A 500 -1.29 1.42 -23.04
CA ILE A 500 0.10 0.97 -22.89
C ILE A 500 0.17 -0.07 -21.78
N THR A 501 0.65 -1.27 -22.11
CA THR A 501 0.95 -2.32 -21.13
C THR A 501 2.41 -2.21 -20.70
N ILE A 502 2.65 -2.07 -19.40
CA ILE A 502 3.96 -2.08 -18.75
C ILE A 502 4.01 -3.30 -17.85
N LYS A 503 4.82 -4.29 -18.21
CA LYS A 503 5.07 -5.49 -17.42
C LYS A 503 6.46 -5.39 -16.80
N GLN A 504 6.50 -5.25 -15.48
CA GLN A 504 7.76 -5.39 -14.76
C GLN A 504 8.16 -6.86 -14.78
N LYS A 505 9.41 -7.17 -15.11
CA LYS A 505 9.92 -8.54 -14.92
C LYS A 505 10.07 -8.78 -13.42
N SER A 506 9.59 -9.94 -12.98
CA SER A 506 9.67 -10.44 -11.60
C SER A 506 11.06 -10.19 -11.03
N TRP A 507 11.08 -9.44 -9.93
CA TRP A 507 12.27 -9.23 -9.13
C TRP A 507 12.04 -9.90 -7.79
N CYS A 508 12.83 -10.92 -7.48
CA CYS A 508 12.80 -11.56 -6.17
C CYS A 508 13.15 -10.51 -5.10
N THR A 509 12.12 -10.07 -4.37
CA THR A 509 12.21 -9.05 -3.31
C THR A 509 13.12 -9.49 -2.16
N ARG A 510 13.30 -10.81 -1.97
CA ARG A 510 14.20 -11.38 -0.96
C ARG A 510 15.68 -11.28 -1.30
N CYS A 511 16.05 -11.31 -2.59
CA CYS A 511 17.44 -11.50 -3.00
C CYS A 511 18.10 -10.27 -3.61
N ASN A 512 17.34 -9.22 -3.94
CA ASN A 512 17.87 -8.05 -4.65
C ASN A 512 18.61 -8.42 -5.97
N CYS A 513 18.29 -9.58 -6.55
CA CYS A 513 18.95 -10.14 -7.73
C CYS A 513 17.91 -10.64 -8.75
N CYS A 514 18.24 -10.57 -10.04
CA CYS A 514 17.41 -11.11 -11.12
C CYS A 514 17.13 -12.61 -10.96
N GLU A 515 16.06 -13.13 -11.60
CA GLU A 515 15.62 -14.54 -11.58
C GLU A 515 16.75 -15.58 -11.70
N ASN A 516 17.80 -15.28 -12.45
CA ASN A 516 18.96 -16.17 -12.63
C ASN A 516 19.83 -16.38 -11.37
N CYS A 517 19.61 -15.64 -10.29
CA CYS A 517 20.39 -15.76 -9.06
C CYS A 517 19.70 -16.58 -7.95
N CYS A 518 18.41 -16.94 -8.12
CA CYS A 518 17.67 -17.73 -7.13
C CYS A 518 17.68 -19.24 -7.42
N GLY A 519 18.37 -19.66 -8.50
CA GLY A 519 18.56 -21.05 -8.90
C GLY A 519 19.99 -21.55 -8.66
N THR A 520 20.42 -21.60 -7.40
CA THR A 520 21.57 -22.41 -6.95
C THR A 520 21.36 -22.89 -5.53
#